data_AF-A0A4R8B0X2-F1
#
_entry.id   AF-A0A4R8B0X2-F1
#
_cell.length_a   1.000
_cell.length_b   1.000
_cell.length_c   1.000
_cell.angle_alpha   90.00
_cell.angle_beta   90.00
_cell.angle_gamma   90.00
#
_symmetry.space_group_name_H-M   'P 1'
#
loop_
_entity.id
_entity.type
_entity.pdbx_description
1 polymer ?
#
loop_
_entity_poly.entity_id
_entity_poly.type
_entity_poly.pdbx_seq_one_letter_code
_entity_poly.pdbx_strand_id
1 'polypeptide(L)'
;MMKKILVFFIIIVFFGCDNSEENKDLCSYYNTTVMFSVLNSEHEDLLNPENLTHLDVSKIKLFNVINGKTVEFYDPNLDSPRNFKILKYDYDDVYHITISLNDIDKSAKTKTYIQWNEKDTDTLESTFNKTKCSTITNQVWLNGKLVWDYKMDDKDYPIIIK
;
A
#
# COMPACT_ATOMS: atom_id res chain seq x y z
N MET A 1 -13.82 64.87 -41.16
CA MET A 1 -14.62 63.63 -41.22
C MET A 1 -13.83 62.50 -40.56
N MET A 2 -14.45 61.80 -39.59
CA MET A 2 -14.10 60.48 -39.01
C MET A 2 -12.69 60.37 -38.39
N LYS A 3 -12.43 60.65 -37.10
CA LYS A 3 -12.75 59.89 -35.86
C LYS A 3 -13.36 58.49 -36.02
N LYS A 4 -12.82 57.58 -35.19
CA LYS A 4 -13.20 56.17 -34.95
C LYS A 4 -12.57 55.25 -36.02
N ILE A 5 -11.86 54.18 -35.70
CA ILE A 5 -12.16 53.13 -34.73
C ILE A 5 -10.84 52.54 -34.21
N LEU A 6 -10.48 52.91 -32.98
CA LEU A 6 -9.84 51.97 -32.05
C LEU A 6 -10.95 50.97 -31.67
N VAL A 7 -10.58 49.73 -31.33
CA VAL A 7 -11.43 48.61 -30.88
C VAL A 7 -11.74 47.58 -31.98
N PHE A 8 -10.80 46.67 -32.19
CA PHE A 8 -11.08 45.32 -32.71
C PHE A 8 -10.22 44.28 -31.99
N PHE A 9 -10.37 44.21 -30.66
CA PHE A 9 -9.73 43.18 -29.81
C PHE A 9 -10.62 42.79 -28.62
N ILE A 10 -11.94 42.72 -28.82
CA ILE A 10 -12.90 42.35 -27.76
C ILE A 10 -13.98 41.40 -28.32
N ILE A 11 -13.63 40.26 -28.93
CA ILE A 11 -14.59 39.17 -29.21
C ILE A 11 -13.93 37.78 -29.11
N ILE A 12 -13.12 37.50 -28.08
CA ILE A 12 -12.65 36.11 -27.82
C ILE A 12 -12.80 35.72 -26.33
N VAL A 13 -13.78 36.26 -25.59
CA VAL A 13 -13.90 35.96 -24.14
C VAL A 13 -15.24 35.31 -23.75
N PHE A 14 -15.98 34.68 -24.67
CA PHE A 14 -17.26 34.05 -24.33
C PHE A 14 -17.43 32.58 -24.74
N PHE A 15 -16.32 31.83 -24.83
CA PHE A 15 -16.39 30.38 -24.59
C PHE A 15 -15.96 30.12 -23.15
N GLY A 16 -16.81 30.54 -22.21
CA GLY A 16 -16.73 30.06 -20.84
C GLY A 16 -16.99 28.56 -20.84
N CYS A 17 -16.17 27.81 -20.12
CA CYS A 17 -16.45 26.39 -19.86
C CYS A 17 -17.85 26.26 -19.26
N ASP A 18 -18.66 25.39 -19.84
CA ASP A 18 -19.85 24.88 -19.20
C ASP A 18 -19.38 24.07 -18.00
N ASN A 19 -19.46 24.64 -16.81
CA ASN A 19 -19.27 23.90 -15.56
C ASN A 19 -20.53 23.07 -15.32
N SER A 20 -20.83 22.13 -16.22
CA SER A 20 -21.53 20.93 -15.81
C SER A 20 -20.53 20.12 -14.98
N GLU A 21 -20.31 20.57 -13.74
CA GLU A 21 -19.77 19.73 -12.69
C GLU A 21 -20.80 18.62 -12.48
N GLU A 22 -20.72 17.59 -13.31
CA GLU A 22 -21.09 16.26 -12.86
C GLU A 22 -20.36 16.10 -11.54
N ASN A 23 -21.11 16.04 -10.44
CA ASN A 23 -20.60 15.71 -9.12
C ASN A 23 -19.90 14.35 -9.22
N LYS A 24 -18.64 14.35 -9.66
CA LYS A 24 -17.72 13.25 -9.49
C LYS A 24 -17.50 13.22 -8.00
N ASP A 25 -18.15 12.28 -7.32
CA ASP A 25 -17.98 12.06 -5.89
C ASP A 25 -16.48 12.20 -5.53
N LEU A 26 -16.10 13.32 -4.94
CA LEU A 26 -14.72 13.64 -4.54
C LEU A 26 -14.38 12.91 -3.23
N CYS A 27 -14.81 11.65 -3.10
CA CYS A 27 -14.46 10.81 -1.97
C CYS A 27 -13.55 9.65 -2.39
N SER A 28 -12.39 9.57 -1.76
CA SER A 28 -11.49 8.43 -1.83
C SER A 28 -10.84 8.23 -0.46
N TYR A 29 -11.13 7.09 0.17
CA TYR A 29 -10.45 6.61 1.37
C TYR A 29 -9.76 5.29 1.05
N TYR A 30 -8.44 5.27 1.19
CA TYR A 30 -7.62 4.17 0.72
C TYR A 30 -6.67 3.71 1.82
N ASN A 31 -6.88 2.49 2.32
CA ASN A 31 -6.03 1.83 3.30
C ASN A 31 -5.88 0.36 2.93
N THR A 32 -4.86 0.05 2.14
CA THR A 32 -4.57 -1.29 1.62
C THR A 32 -3.31 -1.89 2.22
N THR A 33 -2.92 -1.41 3.40
CA THR A 33 -1.70 -1.85 4.06
C THR A 33 -1.98 -2.88 5.15
N VAL A 34 -0.95 -3.62 5.52
CA VAL A 34 -0.87 -4.40 6.76
C VAL A 34 0.48 -4.14 7.41
N MET A 35 0.53 -4.21 8.74
CA MET A 35 1.75 -3.97 9.51
C MET A 35 2.08 -5.18 10.38
N PHE A 36 3.36 -5.53 10.45
CA PHE A 36 3.87 -6.65 11.24
C PHE A 36 5.14 -6.28 11.98
N SER A 37 5.38 -6.93 13.13
CA SER A 37 6.73 -7.11 13.65
C SER A 37 7.30 -8.45 13.17
N VAL A 38 8.62 -8.55 13.01
CA VAL A 38 9.29 -9.80 12.61
C VAL A 38 10.33 -10.15 13.64
N LEU A 39 10.12 -11.26 14.35
CA LEU A 39 10.99 -11.70 15.44
C LEU A 39 11.56 -13.09 15.13
N ASN A 40 12.68 -13.45 15.75
CA ASN A 40 13.14 -14.84 15.72
C ASN A 40 12.47 -15.70 16.82
N SER A 41 12.79 -16.99 16.88
CA SER A 41 12.31 -17.89 17.94
C SER A 41 12.71 -17.49 19.37
N GLU A 42 13.72 -16.64 19.52
CA GLU A 42 14.20 -16.08 20.79
C GLU A 42 13.56 -14.72 21.12
N HIS A 43 12.64 -14.24 20.28
CA HIS A 43 11.97 -12.93 20.36
C HIS A 43 12.89 -11.73 20.10
N GLU A 44 14.02 -11.93 19.44
CA GLU A 44 14.84 -10.82 18.94
C GLU A 44 14.21 -10.19 17.70
N ASP A 45 14.19 -8.86 17.65
CA ASP A 45 13.66 -8.10 16.52
C ASP A 45 14.58 -8.21 15.29
N LEU A 46 14.08 -8.88 14.26
CA LEU A 46 14.81 -9.11 13.02
C LEU A 46 14.81 -7.90 12.09
N LEU A 47 14.00 -6.87 12.36
CA LEU A 47 13.98 -5.62 11.59
C LEU A 47 14.86 -4.53 12.23
N ASN A 48 15.33 -4.74 13.46
CA ASN A 48 16.25 -3.82 14.13
C ASN A 48 17.68 -3.97 13.59
N PRO A 49 18.26 -2.95 12.90
CA PRO A 49 19.59 -3.05 12.31
C PRO A 49 20.72 -3.19 13.33
N GLU A 50 20.48 -2.88 14.62
CA GLU A 50 21.47 -3.04 15.68
C GLU A 50 21.61 -4.50 16.17
N ASN A 51 20.64 -5.37 15.84
CA ASN A 51 20.70 -6.78 16.21
C ASN A 51 21.62 -7.55 15.26
N LEU A 52 22.47 -8.45 15.80
CA LEU A 52 23.38 -9.27 14.97
C LEU A 52 22.64 -10.21 14.01
N THR A 53 21.42 -10.59 14.37
CA THR A 53 20.55 -11.52 13.64
C THR A 53 19.62 -10.82 12.65
N HIS A 54 19.74 -9.49 12.46
CA HIS A 54 18.83 -8.72 11.62
C HIS A 54 18.75 -9.22 10.17
N LEU A 55 17.58 -9.04 9.57
CA LEU A 55 17.34 -9.30 8.16
C LEU A 55 18.03 -8.25 7.30
N ASP A 56 18.67 -8.70 6.23
CA ASP A 56 19.17 -7.80 5.19
C ASP A 56 18.00 -7.23 4.39
N VAL A 57 17.56 -6.04 4.78
CA VAL A 57 16.41 -5.33 4.17
C VAL A 57 16.58 -5.16 2.66
N SER A 58 17.82 -5.06 2.16
CA SER A 58 18.08 -4.91 0.72
C SER A 58 17.70 -6.15 -0.11
N LYS A 59 17.62 -7.32 0.55
CA LYS A 59 17.19 -8.59 -0.05
C LYS A 59 15.69 -8.80 -0.02
N ILE A 60 14.94 -8.01 0.76
CA ILE A 60 13.49 -8.17 0.85
C ILE A 60 12.84 -7.71 -0.45
N LYS A 61 12.02 -8.59 -1.04
CA LYS A 61 11.28 -8.34 -2.26
C LYS A 61 9.81 -8.73 -2.09
N LEU A 62 8.93 -7.96 -2.71
CA LEU A 62 7.51 -8.26 -2.77
C LEU A 62 7.13 -8.68 -4.19
N PHE A 63 6.32 -9.72 -4.29
CA PHE A 63 5.79 -10.18 -5.58
C PHE A 63 4.27 -10.29 -5.52
N ASN A 64 3.57 -9.56 -6.38
CA ASN A 64 2.11 -9.63 -6.48
C ASN A 64 1.70 -10.70 -7.48
N VAL A 65 0.65 -11.46 -7.16
CA VAL A 65 0.00 -12.33 -8.14
C VAL A 65 -1.11 -11.55 -8.83
N ILE A 66 -0.91 -11.23 -10.11
CA ILE A 66 -1.85 -10.45 -10.92
C ILE A 66 -2.30 -11.33 -12.09
N ASN A 67 -3.60 -11.62 -12.18
CA ASN A 67 -4.18 -12.52 -13.19
C ASN A 67 -3.43 -13.87 -13.27
N GLY A 68 -3.08 -14.44 -12.12
CA GLY A 68 -2.36 -15.72 -12.01
C GLY A 68 -0.86 -15.66 -12.32
N LYS A 69 -0.30 -14.48 -12.60
CA LYS A 69 1.15 -14.30 -12.85
C LYS A 69 1.81 -13.61 -11.67
N THR A 70 2.95 -14.14 -11.23
CA THR A 70 3.80 -13.52 -10.20
C THR A 70 4.62 -12.39 -10.82
N VAL A 71 4.53 -11.19 -10.25
CA VAL A 71 5.21 -9.97 -10.73
C VAL A 71 5.94 -9.32 -9.55
N GLU A 72 7.27 -9.11 -9.67
CA GLU A 72 8.03 -8.33 -8.67
C GLU A 72 7.50 -6.90 -8.63
N PHE A 73 7.24 -6.38 -7.44
CA PHE A 73 6.95 -4.97 -7.27
C PHE A 73 8.26 -4.19 -7.15
N TYR A 74 8.51 -3.32 -8.13
CA TYR A 74 9.56 -2.32 -8.06
C TYR A 74 9.18 -1.10 -8.89
N ASP A 75 9.01 0.04 -8.25
CA ASP A 75 8.82 1.34 -8.91
C ASP A 75 9.72 2.40 -8.27
N PRO A 76 10.82 2.82 -8.92
CA PRO A 76 11.77 3.77 -8.36
C PRO A 76 11.20 5.18 -8.16
N ASN A 77 10.01 5.47 -8.70
CA ASN A 77 9.38 6.79 -8.57
C ASN A 77 8.46 6.92 -7.34
N LEU A 78 8.25 5.84 -6.58
CA LEU A 78 7.46 5.85 -5.36
C LEU A 78 8.33 6.19 -4.14
N ASP A 79 7.70 6.78 -3.11
CA ASP A 79 8.31 6.98 -1.79
C ASP A 79 8.84 5.67 -1.17
N SER A 80 8.30 4.53 -1.61
CA SER A 80 8.73 3.20 -1.19
C SER A 80 8.81 2.29 -2.40
N PRO A 81 9.97 2.25 -3.08
CA PRO A 81 10.08 1.57 -4.37
C PRO A 81 9.75 0.09 -4.36
N ARG A 82 9.91 -0.57 -3.20
CA ARG A 82 9.60 -2.00 -3.01
C ARG A 82 8.25 -2.27 -2.33
N ASN A 83 7.38 -1.26 -2.23
CA ASN A 83 6.04 -1.32 -1.61
C ASN A 83 5.99 -1.69 -0.12
N PHE A 84 7.10 -1.50 0.60
CA PHE A 84 7.12 -1.62 2.05
C PHE A 84 7.95 -0.50 2.70
N LYS A 85 7.65 -0.24 3.98
CA LYS A 85 8.43 0.64 4.85
C LYS A 85 8.75 -0.10 6.13
N ILE A 86 9.93 0.16 6.71
CA ILE A 86 10.30 -0.33 8.03
C ILE A 86 10.47 0.88 8.93
N LEU A 87 9.73 0.92 10.05
CA LEU A 87 9.70 2.03 10.98
C LEU A 87 9.65 1.52 12.42
N LYS A 88 10.32 2.21 13.33
CA LYS A 88 10.09 2.10 14.77
C LYS A 88 9.14 3.24 15.17
N TYR A 89 8.15 2.94 16.01
CA TYR A 89 7.22 3.94 16.53
C TYR A 89 7.52 4.25 17.99
N ASP A 90 7.09 5.42 18.47
CA ASP A 90 7.39 5.84 19.86
C ASP A 90 6.61 5.05 20.93
N TYR A 91 5.59 4.28 20.54
CA TYR A 91 4.72 3.56 21.48
C TYR A 91 5.18 2.13 21.78
N ASP A 92 6.15 1.59 21.04
CA ASP A 92 6.76 0.29 21.33
C ASP A 92 8.25 0.25 20.96
N ASP A 93 8.96 -0.76 21.46
CA ASP A 93 10.41 -0.87 21.27
C ASP A 93 10.83 -1.71 20.05
N VAL A 94 9.88 -2.03 19.17
CA VAL A 94 10.06 -2.98 18.06
C VAL A 94 9.91 -2.26 16.72
N TYR A 95 10.68 -2.69 15.73
CA TYR A 95 10.52 -2.25 14.35
C TYR A 95 9.36 -2.98 13.68
N HIS A 96 8.63 -2.24 12.86
CA HIS A 96 7.49 -2.74 12.12
C HIS A 96 7.73 -2.61 10.63
N ILE A 97 7.37 -3.65 9.88
CA ILE A 97 7.27 -3.60 8.42
C ILE A 97 5.81 -3.35 8.03
N THR A 98 5.56 -2.24 7.34
CA THR A 98 4.27 -1.96 6.69
C THR A 98 4.36 -2.36 5.23
N ILE A 99 3.47 -3.23 4.78
CA ILE A 99 3.39 -3.72 3.40
C ILE A 99 2.11 -3.20 2.76
N SER A 100 2.23 -2.60 1.58
CA SER A 100 1.09 -2.29 0.72
C SER A 100 0.68 -3.56 -0.04
N LEU A 101 -0.55 -4.02 0.21
CA LEU A 101 -1.08 -5.28 -0.32
C LEU A 101 -1.50 -5.13 -1.79
N ASN A 102 -1.59 -6.28 -2.49
CA ASN A 102 -2.03 -6.36 -3.88
C ASN A 102 -3.52 -6.13 -4.05
N ASP A 103 -4.00 -4.89 -3.99
CA ASP A 103 -5.41 -4.57 -4.23
C ASP A 103 -5.75 -4.36 -5.73
N ILE A 104 -4.74 -4.38 -6.60
CA ILE A 104 -4.87 -4.23 -8.07
C ILE A 104 -5.49 -5.49 -8.69
N ASP A 105 -5.14 -6.67 -8.19
CA ASP A 105 -5.74 -7.91 -8.67
C ASP A 105 -7.25 -7.95 -8.38
N LYS A 106 -8.01 -8.52 -9.32
CA LYS A 106 -9.47 -8.56 -9.26
C LYS A 106 -10.02 -9.80 -8.55
N SER A 107 -9.17 -10.71 -8.09
CA SER A 107 -9.58 -11.87 -7.31
C SER A 107 -10.19 -11.45 -5.99
N ALA A 108 -11.20 -12.19 -5.52
CA ALA A 108 -11.82 -11.94 -4.23
C ALA A 108 -10.81 -12.00 -3.06
N LYS A 109 -9.81 -12.88 -3.20
CA LYS A 109 -8.67 -13.02 -2.31
C LYS A 109 -7.39 -12.88 -3.13
N THR A 110 -6.65 -11.81 -2.89
CA THR A 110 -5.42 -11.49 -3.61
C THR A 110 -4.22 -12.12 -2.92
N LYS A 111 -3.08 -12.20 -3.61
CA LYS A 111 -1.86 -12.82 -3.08
C LYS A 111 -0.64 -11.94 -3.33
N THR A 112 0.19 -11.83 -2.31
CA THR A 112 1.51 -11.21 -2.33
C THR A 112 2.51 -12.15 -1.66
N TYR A 113 3.65 -12.39 -2.30
CA TYR A 113 4.77 -13.11 -1.69
C TYR A 113 5.73 -12.11 -1.07
N ILE A 114 6.14 -12.36 0.18
CA ILE A 114 7.25 -11.66 0.83
C ILE A 114 8.47 -12.58 0.73
N GLN A 115 9.38 -12.28 -0.17
CA GLN A 115 10.66 -12.96 -0.22
C GLN A 115 11.63 -12.22 0.71
N TRP A 116 12.00 -12.84 1.82
CA TRP A 116 12.95 -12.26 2.79
C TRP A 116 14.39 -12.41 2.32
N ASN A 117 14.67 -13.55 1.68
CA ASN A 117 15.92 -13.87 1.01
C ASN A 117 15.67 -14.97 -0.04
N GLU A 118 16.72 -15.46 -0.71
CA GLU A 118 16.62 -16.46 -1.78
C GLU A 118 15.97 -17.79 -1.36
N LYS A 119 15.94 -18.12 -0.07
CA LYS A 119 15.47 -19.40 0.47
C LYS A 119 14.22 -19.29 1.33
N ASP A 120 13.83 -18.09 1.71
CA ASP A 120 12.73 -17.83 2.63
C ASP A 120 11.70 -16.91 1.98
N THR A 121 10.48 -17.41 1.86
CA THR A 121 9.36 -16.68 1.25
C THR A 121 8.07 -17.02 1.96
N ASP A 122 7.39 -15.99 2.45
CA ASP A 122 6.06 -16.10 3.01
C ASP A 122 5.00 -15.69 2.00
N THR A 123 3.78 -16.20 2.20
CA THR A 123 2.61 -15.83 1.41
C THR A 123 1.66 -15.00 2.25
N LEU A 124 1.42 -13.77 1.82
CA LEU A 124 0.28 -12.97 2.24
C LEU A 124 -0.88 -13.21 1.29
N GLU A 125 -2.05 -13.48 1.85
CA GLU A 125 -3.30 -13.39 1.12
C GLU A 125 -4.18 -12.35 1.78
N SER A 126 -4.92 -11.57 0.99
CA SER A 126 -5.76 -10.51 1.54
C SER A 126 -7.09 -10.35 0.80
N THR A 127 -8.10 -9.88 1.54
CA THR A 127 -9.39 -9.45 0.98
C THR A 127 -9.57 -7.96 1.25
N PHE A 128 -10.41 -7.31 0.45
CA PHE A 128 -10.66 -5.88 0.56
C PHE A 128 -12.15 -5.58 0.55
N ASN A 129 -12.57 -4.63 1.38
CA ASN A 129 -13.87 -4.00 1.29
C ASN A 129 -13.76 -2.84 0.31
N LYS A 130 -14.36 -3.00 -0.87
CA LYS A 130 -14.36 -2.00 -1.95
C LYS A 130 -15.74 -1.38 -2.07
N THR A 131 -15.82 -0.06 -1.95
CA THR A 131 -17.01 0.74 -2.24
C THR A 131 -16.70 1.72 -3.37
N LYS A 132 -17.67 2.56 -3.76
CA LYS A 132 -17.43 3.64 -4.73
C LYS A 132 -16.33 4.61 -4.27
N CYS A 133 -16.21 4.84 -2.96
CA CYS A 133 -15.33 5.85 -2.38
C CYS A 133 -14.26 5.28 -1.46
N SER A 134 -14.12 3.96 -1.36
CA SER A 134 -13.11 3.37 -0.49
C SER A 134 -12.59 2.02 -0.94
N THR A 135 -11.32 1.77 -0.64
CA THR A 135 -10.73 0.42 -0.66
C THR A 135 -9.97 0.24 0.64
N ILE A 136 -10.43 -0.71 1.44
CA ILE A 136 -9.90 -0.96 2.79
C ILE A 136 -9.56 -2.43 2.91
N THR A 137 -8.39 -2.76 3.46
CA THR A 137 -8.05 -4.13 3.85
C THR A 137 -9.14 -4.69 4.76
N ASN A 138 -9.64 -5.87 4.45
CA ASN A 138 -10.69 -6.53 5.23
C ASN A 138 -10.10 -7.64 6.11
N GLN A 139 -9.33 -8.55 5.53
CA GLN A 139 -8.67 -9.65 6.24
C GLN A 139 -7.34 -9.97 5.58
N VAL A 140 -6.37 -10.43 6.37
CA VAL A 140 -5.03 -10.85 5.93
C VAL A 140 -4.68 -12.20 6.54
N TRP A 141 -4.17 -13.10 5.69
CA TRP A 141 -3.63 -14.39 6.08
C TRP A 141 -2.16 -14.45 5.76
N LEU A 142 -1.36 -14.95 6.70
CA LEU A 142 0.04 -15.28 6.51
C LEU A 142 0.19 -16.79 6.47
N ASN A 143 0.72 -17.32 5.37
CA ASN A 143 0.92 -18.75 5.16
C ASN A 143 -0.35 -19.58 5.44
N GLY A 144 -1.52 -19.05 5.06
CA GLY A 144 -2.83 -19.67 5.25
C GLY A 144 -3.47 -19.45 6.63
N LYS A 145 -2.77 -18.85 7.61
CA LYS A 145 -3.31 -18.52 8.93
C LYS A 145 -3.81 -17.09 8.96
N LEU A 146 -5.03 -16.86 9.46
CA LEU A 146 -5.58 -15.51 9.66
C LEU A 146 -4.73 -14.77 10.70
N VAL A 147 -4.21 -13.60 10.34
CA VAL A 147 -3.34 -12.77 11.21
C VAL A 147 -3.90 -11.38 11.44
N TRP A 148 -4.80 -10.91 10.60
CA TRP A 148 -5.47 -9.63 10.77
C TRP A 148 -6.88 -9.69 10.19
N ASP A 149 -7.83 -9.07 10.87
CA ASP A 149 -9.21 -8.91 10.45
C ASP A 149 -9.69 -7.55 10.94
N TYR A 150 -10.34 -6.76 10.08
CA TYR A 150 -10.83 -5.43 10.44
C TYR A 150 -11.82 -5.44 11.62
N LYS A 151 -12.43 -6.60 11.92
CA LYS A 151 -13.33 -6.80 13.06
C LYS A 151 -12.63 -7.20 14.35
N MET A 152 -11.35 -7.54 14.31
CA MET A 152 -10.61 -7.88 15.52
C MET A 152 -10.40 -6.62 16.34
N ASP A 153 -10.76 -6.71 17.63
CA ASP A 153 -10.68 -5.62 18.60
C ASP A 153 -9.27 -5.49 19.22
N ASP A 154 -8.26 -6.09 18.57
CA ASP A 154 -6.92 -6.21 19.13
C ASP A 154 -6.06 -4.99 18.84
N LYS A 155 -5.41 -4.50 19.89
CA LYS A 155 -4.44 -3.40 19.86
C LYS A 155 -3.05 -3.85 19.39
N ASP A 156 -2.87 -5.14 19.20
CA ASP A 156 -1.58 -5.75 18.93
C ASP A 156 -1.43 -6.05 17.44
N TYR A 157 -0.32 -5.59 16.86
CA TYR A 157 0.02 -5.90 15.48
C TYR A 157 0.43 -7.37 15.36
N PRO A 158 0.07 -8.04 14.24
CA PRO A 158 0.49 -9.41 14.03
C PRO A 158 2.02 -9.56 14.00
N ILE A 159 2.51 -10.63 14.62
CA ILE A 159 3.93 -10.97 14.68
C ILE A 159 4.24 -12.13 13.72
N ILE A 160 5.33 -12.00 12.98
CA ILE A 160 5.93 -13.06 12.17
C ILE A 160 7.11 -13.64 12.96
N ILE A 161 7.08 -14.94 13.25
CA ILE A 161 8.22 -15.65 13.87
C ILE A 161 9.02 -16.35 12.77
N LYS A 162 10.34 -16.15 12.77
CA LYS A 162 11.29 -16.76 11.84
C LYS A 162 12.40 -17.55 12.53
#